data_AF-A0A2G9T8G0-F1
#
_entry.id   AF-A0A2G9T8G0-F1
#
_cell.length_a   1.000
_cell.length_b   1.000
_cell.length_c   1.000
_cell.angle_alpha   90.00
_cell.angle_beta   90.00
_cell.angle_gamma   90.00
#
_symmetry.space_group_name_H-M   'P 1'
#
loop_
_entity.id
_entity.type
_entity.pdbx_description
1 polymer ?
#
loop_
_entity_poly.entity_id
_entity_poly.type
_entity_poly.pdbx_seq_one_letter_code
_entity_poly.pdbx_strand_id
1 'polypeptide(L)'
;RWQGNPETEEEDCLKTAAADDKKVQSNLKKLSVTNIPGIEEVNMIKDDGTVIHFNNPKVQASVPANTFSITGAGENKQITDMLPGILNQLGPESLTHLKKLANNVTSQFKPAPADDDVPDLVGDFDEASKNEAKAEEQKA
;
A
#
# COMPACT_ATOMS: atom_id res chain seq x y z
N ARG A 1 36.32 -26.98 16.09
CA ARG A 1 35.55 -25.72 16.00
C ARG A 1 35.12 -25.57 14.55
N TRP A 2 33.99 -26.17 14.19
CA TRP A 2 33.36 -25.99 12.88
C TRP A 2 32.04 -25.25 13.14
N GLN A 3 31.89 -24.15 12.43
CA GLN A 3 30.90 -23.10 12.64
C GLN A 3 29.54 -23.56 12.11
N GLY A 4 28.48 -23.23 12.85
CA GLY A 4 27.11 -23.49 12.45
C GLY A 4 26.69 -22.60 11.29
N ASN A 5 26.04 -23.20 10.31
CA ASN A 5 25.25 -22.49 9.31
C ASN A 5 23.79 -22.46 9.79
N PRO A 6 23.10 -21.31 9.70
CA PRO A 6 21.70 -21.19 10.09
C PRO A 6 20.80 -21.97 9.12
N GLU A 7 19.91 -22.78 9.68
CA GLU A 7 18.81 -23.42 8.99
C GLU A 7 17.90 -22.33 8.38
N THR A 8 17.79 -22.32 7.06
CA THR A 8 16.66 -21.67 6.38
C THR A 8 15.48 -22.62 6.55
N GLU A 9 14.64 -22.40 7.57
CA GLU A 9 13.28 -22.96 7.59
C GLU A 9 12.48 -22.26 6.47
N GLU A 10 12.56 -22.82 5.26
CA GLU A 10 11.45 -22.68 4.31
C GLU A 10 10.27 -23.41 4.96
N GLU A 11 9.37 -22.63 5.56
CA GLU A 11 8.07 -23.11 6.05
C GLU A 11 7.35 -23.75 4.86
N ASP A 12 7.45 -25.07 4.78
CA ASP A 12 6.76 -25.90 3.79
C ASP A 12 5.27 -25.59 3.89
N CYS A 13 4.76 -24.90 2.87
CA CYS A 13 3.33 -24.71 2.68
C CYS A 13 2.72 -26.06 2.33
N LEU A 14 2.46 -26.87 3.37
CA LEU A 14 1.77 -28.15 3.25
C LEU A 14 0.43 -27.91 2.56
N LYS A 15 0.37 -28.31 1.28
CA LYS A 15 -0.85 -28.39 0.47
C LYS A 15 -1.76 -29.49 1.01
N THR A 16 -2.36 -29.25 2.17
CA THR A 16 -3.50 -30.01 2.75
C THR A 16 -4.78 -29.16 2.68
N ALA A 17 -4.87 -28.27 1.69
CA ALA A 17 -5.90 -27.22 1.61
C ALA A 17 -7.35 -27.74 1.50
N ALA A 18 -7.59 -28.91 0.92
CA ALA A 18 -8.95 -29.34 0.60
C ALA A 18 -9.73 -29.97 1.78
N ALA A 19 -9.04 -30.62 2.73
CA ALA A 19 -9.69 -31.26 3.88
C ALA A 19 -10.00 -30.26 4.99
N ASP A 20 -9.12 -29.28 5.19
CA ASP A 20 -9.33 -28.22 6.18
C ASP A 20 -10.43 -27.24 5.78
N ASP A 21 -10.62 -26.97 4.50
CA ASP A 21 -11.68 -26.05 4.04
C ASP A 21 -13.09 -26.49 4.51
N LYS A 22 -13.38 -27.79 4.50
CA LYS A 22 -14.66 -28.31 5.03
C LYS A 22 -14.81 -28.09 6.54
N LYS A 23 -13.71 -28.21 7.30
CA LYS A 23 -13.72 -27.97 8.75
C LYS A 23 -13.86 -26.47 9.04
N VAL A 24 -13.15 -25.63 8.30
CA VAL A 24 -13.23 -24.16 8.38
C VAL A 24 -14.67 -23.72 8.12
N GLN A 25 -15.28 -24.14 7.01
CA GLN A 25 -16.69 -23.83 6.72
C GLN A 25 -17.65 -24.31 7.81
N SER A 26 -17.40 -25.49 8.42
CA SER A 26 -18.22 -26.01 9.52
C SER A 26 -18.11 -25.14 10.78
N ASN A 27 -16.92 -24.62 11.09
CA ASN A 27 -16.72 -23.72 12.21
C ASN A 27 -17.34 -22.33 11.96
N LEU A 28 -17.22 -21.81 10.74
CA LEU A 28 -17.85 -20.55 10.34
C LEU A 28 -19.38 -20.61 10.47
N LYS A 29 -20.01 -21.73 10.07
CA LYS A 29 -21.44 -21.94 10.26
C LYS A 29 -21.87 -21.93 11.73
N LYS A 30 -21.04 -22.45 12.65
CA LYS A 30 -21.31 -22.39 14.10
C LYS A 30 -21.29 -20.96 14.65
N LEU A 31 -20.42 -20.12 14.09
CA LEU A 31 -20.34 -18.68 14.42
C LEU A 31 -21.44 -17.84 13.77
N SER A 32 -22.41 -18.49 13.09
CA SER A 32 -23.53 -17.83 12.42
C SER A 32 -23.09 -16.76 11.43
N VAL A 33 -21.97 -16.97 10.74
CA VAL A 33 -21.50 -16.03 9.72
C VAL A 33 -22.46 -16.05 8.51
N THR A 34 -22.78 -14.87 8.00
CA THR A 34 -23.64 -14.66 6.83
C THR A 34 -22.78 -14.18 5.67
N ASN A 35 -23.08 -14.67 4.45
CA ASN A 35 -22.36 -14.23 3.27
C ASN A 35 -22.85 -12.84 2.84
N ILE A 36 -21.94 -11.88 2.66
CA ILE A 36 -22.29 -10.52 2.21
C ILE A 36 -22.03 -10.46 0.69
N PRO A 37 -23.08 -10.35 -0.15
CA PRO A 37 -22.90 -10.17 -1.59
C PRO A 37 -22.55 -8.72 -1.93
N GLY A 38 -21.94 -8.50 -3.09
CA GLY A 38 -21.66 -7.15 -3.61
C GLY A 38 -20.38 -6.50 -3.06
N ILE A 39 -19.46 -7.28 -2.48
CA ILE A 39 -18.14 -6.77 -2.11
C ILE A 39 -17.26 -6.70 -3.35
N GLU A 40 -16.86 -5.48 -3.70
CA GLU A 40 -15.95 -5.22 -4.83
C GLU A 40 -14.50 -5.46 -4.41
N GLU A 41 -14.10 -4.96 -3.25
CA GLU A 41 -12.73 -5.08 -2.77
C GLU A 41 -12.64 -5.14 -1.24
N VAL A 42 -11.61 -5.81 -0.75
CA VAL A 42 -11.20 -5.77 0.66
C VAL A 42 -9.73 -5.41 0.72
N ASN A 43 -9.40 -4.40 1.52
CA ASN A 43 -8.04 -3.93 1.72
C ASN A 43 -7.66 -4.14 3.18
N MET A 44 -6.62 -4.94 3.43
CA MET A 44 -6.01 -5.07 4.75
C MET A 44 -4.76 -4.19 4.80
N ILE A 45 -4.86 -3.06 5.48
CA ILE A 45 -3.75 -2.12 5.65
C ILE A 45 -2.88 -2.60 6.80
N LYS A 46 -1.61 -2.86 6.51
CA LYS A 46 -0.61 -3.16 7.53
C LYS A 46 0.13 -1.88 7.93
N ASP A 47 0.81 -1.95 9.07
CA ASP A 47 1.63 -0.89 9.63
C ASP A 47 2.97 -0.70 8.88
N ASP A 48 3.40 -1.69 8.10
CA ASP A 48 4.59 -1.66 7.24
C ASP A 48 4.44 -0.78 5.98
N GLY A 49 3.23 -0.27 5.69
CA GLY A 49 2.93 0.50 4.49
C GLY A 49 2.54 -0.35 3.27
N THR A 50 2.40 -1.67 3.46
CA THR A 50 1.87 -2.61 2.46
C THR A 50 0.39 -2.88 2.74
N VAL A 51 -0.38 -3.11 1.69
CA VAL A 51 -1.79 -3.50 1.72
C VAL A 51 -1.91 -4.91 1.16
N ILE A 52 -2.68 -5.77 1.83
CA ILE A 52 -3.17 -7.01 1.22
C ILE A 52 -4.49 -6.67 0.54
N HIS A 53 -4.47 -6.61 -0.78
CA HIS A 53 -5.61 -6.26 -1.61
C HIS A 53 -6.30 -7.53 -2.12
N PHE A 54 -7.60 -7.63 -1.93
CA PHE A 54 -8.44 -8.67 -2.48
C PHE A 54 -9.43 -8.06 -3.46
N ASN A 55 -9.37 -8.49 -4.72
CA ASN A 55 -10.34 -8.09 -5.74
C ASN A 55 -11.49 -9.12 -5.82
N ASN A 56 -12.72 -8.63 -5.72
CA ASN A 56 -13.97 -9.40 -5.66
C ASN A 56 -13.92 -10.63 -4.73
N PRO A 57 -13.53 -10.48 -3.46
CA PRO A 57 -13.45 -11.63 -2.55
C PRO A 57 -14.83 -12.13 -2.14
N LYS A 58 -14.88 -13.40 -1.75
CA LYS A 58 -16.03 -13.95 -1.03
C LYS A 58 -15.90 -13.61 0.45
N VAL A 59 -16.78 -12.75 0.93
CA VAL A 59 -16.80 -12.32 2.33
C VAL A 59 -17.96 -12.95 3.07
N GLN A 60 -17.64 -13.53 4.22
CA GLN A 60 -18.59 -14.03 5.20
C GLN A 60 -18.37 -13.25 6.49
N ALA A 61 -19.41 -12.65 7.04
CA ALA A 61 -19.28 -11.85 8.24
C ALA A 61 -20.38 -12.16 9.24
N SER A 62 -20.05 -12.02 10.51
CA SER A 62 -21.00 -11.94 11.60
C SER A 62 -20.86 -10.56 12.23
N VAL A 63 -21.77 -9.66 11.88
CA VAL A 63 -21.89 -8.32 12.48
C VAL A 63 -21.99 -8.37 14.01
N PRO A 64 -22.82 -9.23 14.65
CA PRO A 64 -22.90 -9.25 16.11
C PRO A 64 -21.61 -9.74 16.78
N ALA A 65 -20.79 -10.53 16.09
CA ALA A 65 -19.53 -11.06 16.60
C ALA A 65 -18.30 -10.29 16.08
N ASN A 66 -18.48 -9.21 15.32
CA ASN A 66 -17.42 -8.45 14.65
C ASN A 66 -16.39 -9.35 13.92
N THR A 67 -16.84 -10.48 13.37
CA THR A 67 -15.96 -11.49 12.78
C THR A 67 -16.14 -11.48 11.28
N PHE A 68 -15.04 -11.31 10.54
CA PHE A 68 -15.01 -11.33 9.09
C PHE A 68 -14.09 -12.46 8.61
N SER A 69 -14.62 -13.31 7.74
CA SER A 69 -13.85 -14.30 6.99
C SER A 69 -13.84 -13.88 5.54
N ILE A 70 -12.64 -13.70 5.01
CA ILE A 70 -12.40 -13.29 3.63
C ILE A 70 -11.71 -14.45 2.93
N THR A 71 -12.27 -14.87 1.79
CA THR A 71 -11.72 -15.93 0.97
C THR A 71 -11.56 -15.41 -0.45
N GLY A 72 -10.33 -15.40 -0.95
CA GLY A 72 -10.00 -14.91 -2.28
C GLY A 72 -8.50 -14.88 -2.50
N ALA A 73 -8.09 -14.57 -3.74
CA ALA A 73 -6.69 -14.28 -4.04
C ALA A 73 -6.34 -12.91 -3.46
N GLY A 74 -5.37 -12.88 -2.54
CA GLY A 74 -4.82 -11.64 -1.98
C GLY A 74 -3.52 -11.29 -2.68
N GLU A 75 -3.39 -10.05 -3.13
CA GLU A 75 -2.17 -9.48 -3.68
C GLU A 75 -1.57 -8.48 -2.69
N ASN A 76 -0.30 -8.64 -2.36
CA ASN A 76 0.43 -7.67 -1.55
C ASN A 76 0.87 -6.50 -2.45
N LYS A 77 0.33 -5.29 -2.20
CA LYS A 77 0.66 -4.06 -2.93
C LYS A 77 1.14 -2.97 -1.97
N GLN A 78 1.95 -2.03 -2.45
CA GLN A 78 2.32 -0.87 -1.63
C GLN A 78 1.16 0.13 -1.59
N ILE A 79 0.97 0.82 -0.46
CA ILE A 79 -0.05 1.88 -0.35
C ILE A 79 0.11 2.92 -1.47
N THR A 80 1.35 3.24 -1.84
CA THR A 80 1.68 4.22 -2.87
C THR A 80 1.11 3.88 -4.24
N ASP A 81 0.99 2.58 -4.57
CA ASP A 81 0.53 2.11 -5.88
C ASP A 81 -1.00 2.14 -6.00
N MET A 82 -1.72 2.27 -4.87
CA MET A 82 -3.18 2.34 -4.81
C MET A 82 -3.70 3.77 -4.59
N LEU A 83 -2.81 4.77 -4.65
CA LEU A 83 -3.20 6.18 -4.60
C LEU A 83 -3.83 6.61 -5.93
N PRO A 84 -4.86 7.48 -5.93
CA PRO A 84 -5.47 8.13 -4.76
C PRO A 84 -6.67 7.37 -4.15
N GLY A 85 -7.14 6.27 -4.76
CA GLY A 85 -8.38 5.60 -4.37
C GLY A 85 -8.37 5.08 -2.92
N ILE A 86 -7.23 4.59 -2.46
CA ILE A 86 -7.05 4.06 -1.10
C ILE A 86 -7.15 5.15 -0.01
N LEU A 87 -7.01 6.44 -0.36
CA LEU A 87 -7.12 7.56 0.61
C LEU A 87 -8.51 7.66 1.23
N ASN A 88 -9.56 7.28 0.50
CA ASN A 88 -10.92 7.31 1.04
C ASN A 88 -11.19 6.17 2.04
N GLN A 89 -10.33 5.15 2.05
CA GLN A 89 -10.41 4.00 2.94
C GLN A 89 -9.40 4.10 4.09
N LEU A 90 -8.29 4.81 3.86
CA LEU A 90 -7.31 5.13 4.89
C LEU A 90 -7.87 6.21 5.81
N GLY A 91 -8.00 5.88 7.09
CA GLY A 91 -8.29 6.86 8.12
C GLY A 91 -7.12 7.85 8.33
N PRO A 92 -7.35 8.97 9.04
CA PRO A 92 -6.30 9.93 9.37
C PRO A 92 -5.13 9.31 10.15
N GLU A 93 -5.40 8.23 10.87
CA GLU A 93 -4.41 7.47 11.64
C GLU A 93 -3.44 6.69 10.72
N SER A 94 -3.96 5.96 9.72
CA SER A 94 -3.13 5.27 8.72
C SER A 94 -2.36 6.25 7.81
N LEU A 95 -2.93 7.43 7.49
CA LEU A 95 -2.22 8.48 6.77
C LEU A 95 -1.07 9.08 7.57
N THR A 96 -1.22 9.17 8.89
CA THR A 96 -0.14 9.62 9.77
C THR A 96 1.00 8.61 9.77
N HIS A 97 0.71 7.32 9.75
CA HIS A 97 1.72 6.27 9.61
C HIS A 97 2.39 6.30 8.24
N LEU A 98 1.64 6.47 7.16
CA LEU A 98 2.20 6.63 5.82
C LEU A 98 3.12 7.86 5.74
N LYS A 99 2.71 9.00 6.31
CA LYS A 99 3.55 10.20 6.41
C LYS A 99 4.80 9.98 7.24
N LYS A 100 4.71 9.27 8.37
CA LYS A 100 5.88 8.93 9.21
C LYS A 100 6.84 8.01 8.47
N LEU A 101 6.35 7.00 7.75
CA LEU A 101 7.18 6.10 6.94
C LEU A 101 7.83 6.84 5.78
N ALA A 102 7.08 7.67 5.04
CA ALA A 102 7.63 8.51 3.97
C ALA A 102 8.71 9.46 4.50
N ASN A 103 8.45 10.13 5.63
CA ASN A 103 9.42 11.05 6.24
C ASN A 103 10.65 10.31 6.82
N ASN A 104 10.51 9.08 7.30
CA ASN A 104 11.63 8.25 7.76
C ASN A 104 12.49 7.75 6.59
N VAL A 105 11.89 7.39 5.46
CA VAL A 105 12.63 7.03 4.24
C VAL A 105 13.36 8.26 3.69
N THR A 106 12.73 9.43 3.67
CA THR A 106 13.42 10.71 3.40
C THR A 106 14.54 11.01 4.40
N SER A 107 14.39 10.63 5.67
CA SER A 107 15.44 10.82 6.69
C SER A 107 16.59 9.81 6.61
N GLN A 108 16.37 8.59 6.11
CA GLN A 108 17.45 7.64 5.81
C GLN A 108 18.17 7.95 4.50
N PHE A 109 17.50 8.67 3.60
CA PHE A 109 18.11 9.40 2.49
C PHE A 109 18.45 10.86 2.86
N LYS A 110 18.79 11.13 4.14
CA LYS A 110 19.65 12.27 4.43
C LYS A 110 21.05 11.97 3.89
N PRO A 111 21.53 12.65 2.83
CA PRO A 111 22.93 13.03 2.85
C PRO A 111 23.18 13.81 4.16
N ALA A 112 24.38 13.65 4.72
CA ALA A 112 24.88 14.46 5.83
C ALA A 112 24.62 15.97 5.56
N PRO A 113 24.61 16.80 6.63
CA PRO A 113 23.92 18.09 6.62
C PRO A 113 24.44 18.97 5.50
N ALA A 114 23.56 19.33 4.58
CA ALA A 114 23.77 20.46 3.68
C ALA A 114 22.64 21.42 3.97
N ASP A 115 23.04 22.63 4.37
CA ASP A 115 22.30 23.88 4.25
C ASP A 115 21.18 23.82 3.21
N ASP A 116 19.99 24.29 3.62
CA ASP A 116 19.28 25.39 2.97
C ASP A 116 19.39 25.56 1.43
N ASP A 117 19.30 24.49 0.65
CA ASP A 117 19.23 24.57 -0.81
C ASP A 117 18.05 23.73 -1.34
N VAL A 118 16.84 24.16 -0.98
CA VAL A 118 15.74 24.14 -1.95
C VAL A 118 16.09 25.26 -2.93
N PRO A 119 16.46 24.98 -4.19
CA PRO A 119 16.55 26.05 -5.17
C PRO A 119 15.13 26.59 -5.31
N ASP A 120 14.90 27.81 -4.86
CA ASP A 120 13.67 28.52 -5.13
C ASP A 120 13.46 28.48 -6.65
N LEU A 121 12.26 28.11 -7.10
CA LEU A 121 11.91 27.99 -8.52
C LEU A 121 11.79 29.39 -9.14
N VAL A 122 12.84 30.20 -9.00
CA VAL A 122 13.00 31.54 -9.58
C VAL A 122 13.65 31.38 -10.94
N GLY A 123 13.02 30.58 -11.78
CA GLY A 123 13.11 30.76 -13.22
C GLY A 123 11.83 31.45 -13.63
N ASP A 124 11.88 32.77 -13.79
CA ASP A 124 10.84 33.55 -14.48
C ASP A 124 10.63 32.89 -15.85
N PHE A 125 9.70 31.93 -15.91
CA PHE A 125 9.28 31.24 -17.13
C PHE A 125 8.67 32.24 -18.14
N ASP A 126 8.40 33.46 -17.68
CA ASP A 126 7.98 34.63 -18.43
C ASP A 126 9.13 35.30 -19.24
N GLU A 127 10.40 35.07 -18.90
CA GLU A 127 11.52 35.69 -19.63
C GLU A 127 11.90 34.92 -20.91
N ALA A 128 11.68 33.60 -20.93
CA ALA A 128 11.83 32.79 -22.14
C ALA A 128 10.82 33.13 -23.24
N SER A 129 9.66 33.73 -22.88
CA SER A 129 8.60 34.08 -23.83
C SER A 129 8.75 35.48 -24.46
N LYS A 130 9.70 36.30 -24.00
CA LYS A 130 9.94 37.66 -24.56
C LYS A 130 11.12 37.77 -25.52
N ASN A 131 11.98 36.76 -25.62
CA ASN A 131 13.18 36.87 -26.45
C ASN A 131 12.99 36.45 -27.92
N GLU A 132 11.84 35.88 -28.30
CA GLU A 132 11.53 35.60 -29.72
C GLU A 132 10.97 36.82 -30.47
N ALA A 133 10.51 37.87 -29.77
CA ALA A 133 9.86 39.03 -30.42
C ALA A 133 10.82 40.16 -30.84
N LYS A 134 12.12 40.11 -30.52
CA LYS A 134 13.08 41.19 -30.83
C LYS A 134 14.12 40.85 -31.90
N ALA A 135 14.10 39.64 -32.47
CA ALA A 135 15.06 39.23 -33.49
C ALA A 135 14.64 39.58 -34.94
N GLU A 136 13.47 40.21 -35.16
CA GLU A 136 12.96 40.49 -36.52
C GLU A 136 13.09 41.96 -36.99
N GLU A 137 13.71 42.88 -36.23
CA GLU A 137 13.83 44.30 -36.66
C GLU A 137 15.25 44.87 -36.62
N GLN A 138 16.26 44.09 -37.00
CA GLN A 138 17.58 44.62 -37.38
C GLN A 138 18.16 43.86 -38.57
N LYS A 139 17.40 43.83 -39.66
CA LYS A 139 17.96 43.58 -40.99
C LYS A 139 17.15 44.35 -42.05
N ALA A 140 17.26 45.67 -42.00
CA ALA A 140 16.96 46.59 -43.11
C ALA A 140 17.95 47.74 -43.08
#